data_AF-A0AAV2HXJ1-F1
#
_entry.id   AF-A0AAV2HXJ1-F1
#
_cell.length_a   1.000
_cell.length_b   1.000
_cell.length_c   1.000
_cell.angle_alpha   90.00
_cell.angle_beta   90.00
_cell.angle_gamma   90.00
#
_symmetry.space_group_name_H-M   'P 1'
#
loop_
_entity.id
_entity.type
_entity.pdbx_description
1 polymer ?
#
loop_
_entity_poly.entity_id
_entity_poly.type
_entity_poly.pdbx_seq_one_letter_code
_entity_poly.pdbx_strand_id
1 'polypeptide(L)'
;RQVKGPCRNDPSVTVDDLLTPCSPGAPGAIEMSWKDVPSDKLLEPIVSKNDMLMAINNSKATVSSEDLKKLQKFTNDFGMEG
;
A
#
# COMPACT_ATOMS: atom_id res chain seq x y z
N ARG A 1 -15.50 10.39 5.82
CA ARG A 1 -15.76 11.02 7.15
C ARG A 1 -14.73 12.10 7.42
N GLN A 2 -15.06 13.12 8.22
CA GLN A 2 -14.10 14.14 8.66
C GLN A 2 -13.26 13.65 9.85
N VAL A 3 -11.97 14.02 9.87
CA VAL A 3 -10.98 13.60 10.88
C VAL A 3 -9.95 14.69 11.13
N LYS A 4 -9.33 14.63 12.33
CA LYS A 4 -8.16 15.46 12.66
C LYS A 4 -6.88 14.82 12.16
N GLY A 5 -5.94 15.62 11.69
CA GLY A 5 -4.63 15.16 11.27
C GLY A 5 -3.66 16.31 10.97
N PRO A 6 -2.41 15.99 10.63
CA PRO A 6 -1.41 16.99 10.27
C PRO A 6 -1.83 17.72 8.98
N CYS A 7 -1.62 19.03 8.94
CA CYS A 7 -1.82 19.82 7.74
C CYS A 7 -0.84 19.38 6.64
N ARG A 8 -1.33 19.25 5.40
CA ARG A 8 -0.50 18.85 4.25
C ARG A 8 0.63 19.83 3.95
N ASN A 9 0.41 21.12 4.19
CA ASN A 9 1.41 22.17 3.94
C ASN A 9 2.38 22.37 5.11
N ASP A 10 1.95 22.02 6.32
CA ASP A 10 2.76 22.14 7.54
C ASP A 10 2.41 21.00 8.53
N PRO A 11 3.21 19.92 8.56
CA PRO A 11 2.94 18.78 9.44
C PRO A 11 2.97 19.09 10.93
N SER A 12 3.51 20.24 11.36
CA SER A 12 3.50 20.66 12.76
C SER A 12 2.14 21.17 13.23
N VAL A 13 1.27 21.54 12.29
CA VAL A 13 -0.08 22.06 12.55
C VAL A 13 -1.11 20.94 12.40
N THR A 14 -1.99 20.78 13.39
CA THR A 14 -3.14 19.85 13.29
C THR A 14 -4.37 20.60 12.79
N VAL A 15 -5.00 20.07 11.75
CA VAL A 15 -6.29 20.55 11.21
C VAL A 15 -7.38 19.52 11.49
N ASP A 16 -8.65 19.94 11.46
CA ASP A 16 -9.81 19.13 11.81
C ASP A 16 -10.79 18.86 10.65
N ASP A 17 -10.43 19.30 9.45
CA ASP A 17 -11.27 19.24 8.25
C ASP A 17 -10.76 18.24 7.19
N LEU A 18 -9.86 17.34 7.55
CA LEU A 18 -9.40 16.29 6.64
C LEU A 18 -10.49 15.25 6.42
N LEU A 19 -10.50 14.65 5.23
CA LEU A 19 -11.42 13.61 4.81
C LEU A 19 -10.65 12.32 4.60
N THR A 20 -11.08 11.26 5.27
CA THR A 20 -10.57 9.90 5.07
C THR A 20 -11.70 8.98 4.60
N PRO A 21 -11.45 8.04 3.67
CA PRO A 21 -12.43 7.07 3.25
C PRO A 21 -12.91 6.23 4.45
N CYS A 22 -14.20 5.89 4.45
CA CYS A 22 -14.82 5.06 5.48
C CYS A 22 -15.98 4.25 4.90
N SER A 23 -16.37 3.18 5.60
CA SER A 23 -17.56 2.41 5.22
C SER A 23 -18.84 3.25 5.35
N PRO A 24 -19.90 2.99 4.56
CA PRO A 24 -21.15 3.75 4.64
C PRO A 24 -21.83 3.74 6.03
N GLY A 25 -21.69 2.66 6.79
CA GLY A 25 -22.26 2.55 8.14
C GLY A 25 -21.42 3.18 9.25
N ALA A 26 -20.29 3.83 8.93
CA ALA A 26 -19.45 4.46 9.94
C ALA A 26 -20.12 5.75 10.48
N PRO A 27 -20.04 6.03 11.79
CA PRO A 27 -20.47 7.32 12.33
C PRO A 27 -19.76 8.49 11.63
N GLY A 28 -20.53 9.50 11.21
CA GLY A 28 -19.99 10.64 10.47
C GLY A 28 -19.55 10.31 9.03
N ALA A 29 -20.04 9.20 8.46
CA ALA A 29 -19.92 8.96 7.03
C ALA A 29 -20.65 10.05 6.24
N ILE A 30 -19.99 10.54 5.20
CA ILE A 30 -20.52 11.56 4.28
C ILE A 30 -20.43 10.92 2.90
N GLU A 31 -21.55 10.87 2.19
CA GLU A 31 -21.60 10.32 0.84
C GLU A 31 -20.98 11.30 -0.16
N MET A 32 -19.86 10.89 -0.77
CA MET A 32 -19.15 11.64 -1.81
C MET A 32 -18.15 10.72 -2.53
N SER A 33 -17.71 11.11 -3.72
CA SER A 33 -16.62 10.44 -4.45
C SER A 33 -15.27 11.09 -4.13
N TRP A 34 -14.18 10.38 -4.43
CA TRP A 34 -12.82 10.94 -4.28
C TRP A 34 -12.59 12.19 -5.13
N LYS A 35 -13.33 12.35 -6.24
CA LYS A 35 -13.26 13.53 -7.12
C LYS A 35 -13.80 14.80 -6.46
N ASP A 36 -14.63 14.65 -5.43
CA ASP A 36 -15.25 15.76 -4.72
C ASP A 36 -14.40 16.18 -3.51
N VAL A 37 -13.34 15.43 -3.19
CA VAL A 37 -12.41 15.71 -2.08
C VAL A 37 -11.37 16.74 -2.54
N PRO A 38 -11.24 17.90 -1.86
CA PRO A 38 -10.16 18.85 -2.15
C PRO A 38 -8.78 18.20 -1.98
N SER A 39 -7.84 18.54 -2.86
CA SER A 39 -6.50 17.91 -2.91
C SER A 39 -5.67 18.08 -1.64
N ASP A 40 -5.92 19.15 -0.88
CA ASP A 40 -5.28 19.47 0.39
C ASP A 40 -6.02 18.91 1.62
N LYS A 41 -7.17 18.25 1.41
CA LYS A 41 -8.01 17.70 2.49
C LYS A 41 -8.06 16.18 2.53
N LEU A 42 -7.44 15.48 1.59
CA LEU A 42 -7.39 14.02 1.65
C LEU A 42 -6.43 13.55 2.76
N LEU A 43 -6.91 12.71 3.67
CA LEU A 43 -6.07 11.91 4.55
C LEU A 43 -6.09 10.46 4.10
N GLU A 44 -5.03 10.03 3.43
CA GLU A 44 -4.87 8.67 2.96
C GLU A 44 -4.82 7.65 4.11
N PRO A 45 -5.42 6.46 3.93
CA PRO A 45 -5.30 5.39 4.91
C PRO A 45 -3.85 4.87 4.96
N ILE A 46 -3.42 4.47 6.15
CA ILE A 46 -2.11 3.85 6.36
C ILE A 46 -2.14 2.42 5.82
N VAL A 47 -1.10 2.03 5.08
CA VAL A 47 -0.91 0.64 4.63
C VAL A 47 -0.79 -0.28 5.84
N SER A 48 -1.64 -1.28 5.89
CA SER A 48 -1.72 -2.26 6.96
C SER A 48 -1.05 -3.58 6.59
N LYS A 49 -0.82 -4.43 7.59
CA LYS A 49 -0.38 -5.82 7.37
C LYS A 49 -1.34 -6.59 6.44
N ASN A 50 -2.65 -6.32 6.54
CA ASN A 50 -3.64 -7.02 5.73
C ASN A 50 -3.49 -6.67 4.24
N ASP A 51 -3.11 -5.44 3.91
CA ASP A 51 -2.82 -5.03 2.53
C ASP A 51 -1.63 -5.82 1.97
N MET A 52 -0.58 -6.02 2.78
CA MET A 52 0.58 -6.83 2.41
C MET A 52 0.20 -8.31 2.21
N LEU A 53 -0.62 -8.88 3.09
CA LEU A 53 -1.11 -10.26 2.95
C LEU A 53 -1.93 -10.44 1.68
N MET A 54 -2.81 -9.48 1.35
CA MET A 54 -3.56 -9.50 0.09
C MET A 54 -2.64 -9.41 -1.13
N ALA A 55 -1.61 -8.54 -1.09
CA ALA A 55 -0.65 -8.41 -2.17
C ALA A 55 0.14 -9.70 -2.41
N ILE A 56 0.62 -10.36 -1.34
CA ILE A 56 1.32 -11.65 -1.43
C ILE A 56 0.40 -12.73 -2.01
N ASN A 57 -0.85 -12.82 -1.54
CA ASN A 57 -1.77 -13.86 -1.98
C ASN A 57 -2.13 -13.73 -3.48
N ASN A 58 -2.11 -12.50 -4.02
CA ASN A 58 -2.39 -12.24 -5.43
C ASN A 58 -1.13 -12.24 -6.32
N SER A 59 0.07 -12.39 -5.75
CA SER A 59 1.33 -12.37 -6.49
C SER A 59 1.97 -13.75 -6.48
N LYS A 60 2.10 -14.37 -7.65
CA LYS A 60 2.76 -15.68 -7.78
C LYS A 60 4.27 -15.52 -7.89
N ALA A 61 5.00 -16.46 -7.29
CA ALA A 61 6.45 -16.53 -7.46
C ALA A 61 6.80 -16.70 -8.95
N THR A 62 7.71 -15.86 -9.44
CA THR A 62 8.12 -15.84 -10.85
C THR A 62 9.21 -16.85 -11.17
N VAL A 63 9.99 -17.28 -10.17
CA VAL A 63 11.07 -18.26 -10.32
C VAL A 63 10.56 -19.62 -9.87
N SER A 64 10.63 -20.59 -10.78
CA SER A 64 10.26 -21.97 -10.48
C SER A 64 11.41 -22.74 -9.84
N SER A 65 11.11 -23.89 -9.24
CA SER A 65 12.15 -24.81 -8.74
C SER A 65 13.05 -25.36 -9.86
N GLU A 66 12.55 -25.41 -11.10
CA GLU A 66 13.30 -25.89 -12.27
C GLU A 66 14.33 -24.86 -12.73
N ASP A 67 14.01 -23.57 -12.66
CA ASP A 67 14.95 -22.50 -12.95
C ASP A 67 16.12 -22.53 -11.97
N LEU A 68 15.83 -22.76 -10.68
CA LEU A 68 16.86 -22.91 -9.65
C LEU A 68 17.78 -24.11 -9.93
N LYS A 69 17.24 -25.25 -10.39
CA LYS A 69 18.05 -26.43 -10.74
C LYS A 69 19.02 -26.15 -11.90
N LYS A 70 18.58 -25.39 -12.92
CA LYS A 70 19.44 -25.00 -14.04
C LYS A 70 20.58 -24.10 -13.58
N LEU A 71 20.28 -23.11 -12.73
CA LEU A 71 21.27 -22.22 -12.14
C LEU A 71 22.27 -23.00 -11.29
N GLN A 72 21.80 -23.91 -10.44
CA GLN A 72 22.67 -24.76 -9.61
C GLN A 72 23.59 -25.64 -10.46
N LYS A 73 23.09 -26.22 -11.56
CA LYS A 73 23.91 -26.98 -12.50
C LYS A 73 25.03 -26.12 -13.09
N PHE A 74 24.69 -24.92 -13.58
CA PHE A 74 25.70 -24.00 -14.11
C PHE A 74 26.77 -23.67 -13.06
N THR A 75 26.37 -23.33 -11.83
CA THR A 75 27.31 -23.05 -10.74
C THR A 75 28.22 -24.24 -10.43
N ASN A 76 27.70 -25.47 -10.45
CA ASN A 76 28.50 -26.67 -10.19
C ASN A 76 29.47 -26.99 -11.34
N ASP A 77 29.04 -26.78 -12.59
CA ASP A 77 29.82 -27.13 -13.78
C ASP A 77 30.98 -26.14 -14.03
N PHE A 78 30.81 -24.86 -13.66
CA PHE A 78 31.76 -23.78 -14.00
C PHE A 78 32.40 -23.07 -12.79
N GLY A 79 31.83 -23.19 -11.59
CA GLY A 79 32.40 -22.60 -10.38
C GLY A 79 32.48 -21.07 -10.44
N MET A 80 33.58 -20.51 -9.90
CA MET A 80 33.78 -19.05 -9.80
C MET A 80 34.60 -18.46 -10.96
N GLU A 81 35.29 -19.29 -11.75
CA GLU A 81 36.11 -18.87 -12.90
C GLU A 81 35.42 -19.18 -14.25
N GLY A 82 34.10 -19.43 -14.20
CA GLY A 82 33.25 -19.77 -15.34
C GLY A 82 33.02 -18.67 -16.36
#